data_AF-F3UEV2-F1
#
_entry.id   AF-F3UEV2-F1
#
_cell.length_a   1.000
_cell.length_b   1.000
_cell.length_c   1.000
_cell.angle_alpha   90.00
_cell.angle_beta   90.00
_cell.angle_gamma   90.00
#
_symmetry.space_group_name_H-M   'P 1'
#
loop_
_entity.id
_entity.type
_entity.pdbx_description
1 polymer ?
#
loop_
_entity_poly.entity_id
_entity_poly.type
_entity_poly.pdbx_seq_one_letter_code
_entity_poly.pdbx_strand_id
1 'polypeptide(L)'
;MKGNVMIYKVFYQETKERSPRREKTRALYLDIQADSELEGRIQARKLIEENTPYNIEFIELLSDKHLEYEKESGTFELTEF
;
A
#
# COMPACT_ATOMS: atom_id res chain seq x y z
N MET A 1 -8.87 -20.95 7.48
CA MET A 1 -9.68 -20.19 6.49
C MET A 1 -8.71 -19.75 5.40
N LYS A 2 -9.11 -19.72 4.13
CA LYS A 2 -8.25 -19.16 3.08
C LYS A 2 -8.60 -17.67 3.02
N GLY A 3 -7.68 -16.81 3.44
CA GLY A 3 -7.88 -15.36 3.39
C GLY A 3 -8.15 -14.88 1.97
N ASN A 4 -8.92 -13.79 1.85
CA ASN A 4 -9.19 -13.14 0.58
C ASN A 4 -7.97 -12.31 0.16
N VAL A 5 -7.71 -12.25 -1.14
CA VAL A 5 -6.73 -11.33 -1.72
C VAL A 5 -7.30 -9.92 -1.66
N MET A 6 -6.55 -9.01 -1.06
CA MET A 6 -6.89 -7.60 -0.89
C MET A 6 -5.76 -6.73 -1.43
N ILE A 7 -6.09 -5.76 -2.29
CA ILE A 7 -5.09 -4.82 -2.82
C ILE A 7 -5.08 -3.55 -1.99
N TYR A 8 -3.92 -3.22 -1.43
CA TYR A 8 -3.72 -1.99 -0.69
C TYR A 8 -2.90 -0.99 -1.49
N LYS A 9 -3.35 0.27 -1.52
CA LYS A 9 -2.55 1.41 -1.97
C LYS A 9 -1.91 2.06 -0.75
N VAL A 10 -0.59 2.09 -0.72
CA VAL A 10 0.18 2.66 0.39
C VAL A 10 0.80 3.97 -0.06
N PHE A 11 0.41 5.06 0.61
CA PHE A 11 1.00 6.37 0.44
C PHE A 11 2.18 6.51 1.41
N TYR A 12 3.33 6.93 0.91
CA TYR A 12 4.56 7.02 1.70
C TYR A 12 5.49 8.13 1.22
N GLN A 13 6.43 8.51 2.10
CA GLN A 13 7.64 9.23 1.69
C GLN A 13 8.86 8.34 1.91
N GLU A 14 9.90 8.50 1.09
CA GLU A 14 11.08 7.61 1.09
C GLU A 14 11.89 7.62 2.39
N THR A 15 11.76 8.65 3.22
CA THR A 15 12.54 8.81 4.46
C THR A 15 11.72 9.46 5.56
N LYS A 16 12.04 9.08 6.80
CA LYS A 16 11.49 9.65 8.05
C LYS A 16 12.30 10.84 8.59
N GLU A 17 13.47 11.13 8.01
CA GLU A 17 14.46 12.05 8.59
C GLU A 17 14.19 13.54 8.33
N ARG A 18 13.22 13.87 7.47
CA ARG A 18 12.88 15.25 7.10
C ARG A 18 11.40 15.49 7.29
N SER A 19 11.02 16.76 7.47
CA SER A 19 9.61 17.14 7.52
C SER A 19 8.88 16.66 6.26
N PRO A 20 7.71 16.03 6.40
CA PRO A 20 6.96 15.50 5.27
C PRO A 20 6.51 16.65 4.36
N ARG A 21 6.66 16.45 3.05
CA ARG A 21 6.19 17.39 2.04
C ARG A 21 5.22 16.70 1.09
N ARG A 22 4.05 17.31 0.86
CA ARG A 22 2.96 16.69 0.10
C ARG A 22 3.36 16.33 -1.33
N GLU A 23 4.21 17.13 -1.96
CA GLU A 23 4.72 16.88 -3.32
C GLU A 23 5.66 15.68 -3.44
N LYS A 24 6.13 15.14 -2.30
CA LYS A 24 7.01 13.97 -2.25
C LYS A 24 6.29 12.68 -1.86
N THR A 25 4.99 12.73 -1.62
CA THR A 25 4.18 11.54 -1.37
C THR A 25 4.17 10.67 -2.63
N ARG A 26 4.64 9.43 -2.48
CA ARG A 26 4.59 8.39 -3.50
C ARG A 26 3.53 7.37 -3.10
N ALA A 27 3.13 6.55 -4.07
CA ALA A 27 2.25 5.41 -3.83
C ALA A 27 2.90 4.12 -4.32
N LEU A 28 2.56 3.02 -3.67
CA LEU A 28 2.84 1.66 -4.12
C LEU A 28 1.61 0.78 -3.86
N TYR A 29 1.56 -0.39 -4.49
CA TYR A 29 0.44 -1.32 -4.36
C TYR A 29 0.92 -2.67 -3.85
N LEU A 30 0.20 -3.23 -2.87
CA LEU A 30 0.50 -4.54 -2.28
C LEU A 30 -0.69 -5.48 -2.45
N ASP A 31 -0.38 -6.72 -2.81
CA ASP A 31 -1.31 -7.84 -2.73
C ASP A 31 -1.13 -8.52 -1.37
N ILE A 32 -2.19 -8.56 -0.57
CA ILE A 32 -2.17 -9.12 0.79
C ILE A 32 -3.29 -10.14 0.92
N GLN A 33 -2.94 -11.33 1.42
CA GLN A 33 -3.91 -12.35 1.79
C GLN A 33 -4.32 -12.22 3.26
N ALA A 34 -5.58 -11.84 3.51
CA ALA A 34 -6.09 -11.63 4.87
C ALA A 34 -7.56 -12.00 5.00
N ASP A 35 -8.01 -12.31 6.23
CA ASP A 35 -9.42 -12.63 6.51
C ASP A 35 -10.26 -11.36 6.76
N SER A 36 -9.62 -10.20 6.98
CA SER A 36 -10.30 -8.90 7.19
C SER A 36 -9.46 -7.71 6.77
N GLU A 37 -10.10 -6.56 6.54
CA GLU A 37 -9.41 -5.30 6.22
C GLU A 37 -8.40 -4.89 7.31
N LEU A 38 -8.77 -5.04 8.58
CA LEU A 38 -7.92 -4.67 9.71
C LEU A 38 -6.63 -5.50 9.70
N GLU A 39 -6.77 -6.82 9.54
CA GLU A 39 -5.65 -7.73 9.46
C GLU A 39 -4.75 -7.41 8.25
N GLY A 40 -5.33 -7.27 7.07
CA GLY A 40 -4.58 -6.97 5.85
C GLY A 40 -3.83 -5.63 5.96
N ARG A 41 -4.43 -4.61 6.59
CA ARG A 41 -3.79 -3.31 6.81
C ARG A 41 -2.58 -3.41 7.76
N ILE A 42 -2.68 -4.23 8.81
CA ILE A 42 -1.57 -4.50 9.74
C ILE A 42 -0.44 -5.22 9.01
N GLN A 43 -0.76 -6.25 8.21
CA GLN A 43 0.21 -6.99 7.42
C GLN A 43 0.91 -6.08 6.39
N ALA A 44 0.15 -5.27 5.64
CA ALA A 44 0.69 -4.31 4.68
C ALA A 44 1.68 -3.34 5.33
N ARG A 45 1.32 -2.76 6.48
CA ARG A 45 2.21 -1.86 7.23
C ARG A 45 3.52 -2.56 7.61
N LYS A 46 3.41 -3.75 8.20
CA LYS A 46 4.56 -4.52 8.67
C LYS A 46 5.51 -4.86 7.51
N LEU A 47 4.97 -5.32 6.38
CA LEU A 47 5.76 -5.67 5.19
C LEU A 47 6.58 -4.48 4.68
N ILE A 48 6.00 -3.28 4.63
CA ILE A 48 6.70 -2.06 4.22
C ILE A 48 7.77 -1.64 5.23
N GLU A 49 7.46 -1.68 6.52
CA GLU A 49 8.40 -1.31 7.59
C GLU A 49 9.59 -2.27 7.70
N GLU A 50 9.40 -3.55 7.35
CA GLU A 50 10.47 -4.56 7.37
C GLU A 50 11.41 -4.48 6.15
N ASN A 51 10.91 -4.03 4.99
CA ASN A 51 11.68 -4.03 3.74
C ASN A 51 12.15 -2.64 3.28
N THR A 52 11.65 -1.57 3.90
CA THR A 52 11.94 -0.19 3.43
C THR A 52 12.12 0.78 4.60
N PRO A 53 12.89 1.87 4.42
CA PRO A 53 12.96 2.96 5.39
C PRO A 53 11.77 3.93 5.30
N TYR A 54 10.73 3.60 4.53
CA TYR A 54 9.68 4.53 4.15
C TYR A 54 8.87 5.04 5.36
N ASN A 55 8.50 6.32 5.29
CA ASN A 55 7.52 6.93 6.17
C ASN A 55 6.12 6.69 5.59
N ILE A 56 5.39 5.71 6.13
CA ILE A 56 4.03 5.40 5.69
C ILE A 56 3.07 6.49 6.18
N GLU A 57 2.41 7.17 5.24
CA GLU A 57 1.44 8.23 5.51
C GLU A 57 0.01 7.67 5.62
N PHE A 58 -0.39 6.80 4.69
CA PHE A 58 -1.74 6.23 4.66
C PHE A 58 -1.76 4.87 3.96
N ILE A 59 -2.64 3.97 4.40
CA ILE A 59 -2.86 2.66 3.79
C ILE A 59 -4.35 2.56 3.48
N GLU A 60 -4.68 2.47 2.19
CA GLU A 60 -6.04 2.41 1.67
C GLU A 60 -6.32 1.02 1.10
N LEU A 61 -7.42 0.39 1.49
CA LEU A 61 -7.94 -0.79 0.80
C LEU A 61 -8.65 -0.33 -0.48
N LEU A 62 -8.23 -0.86 -1.63
CA LEU A 62 -8.88 -0.54 -2.90
C LEU A 62 -10.14 -1.39 -3.09
N SER A 63 -11.26 -0.72 -3.38
CA SER A 63 -12.45 -1.40 -3.93
C SER A 63 -12.19 -1.84 -5.37
N ASP A 64 -12.95 -2.81 -5.87
CA ASP A 64 -12.81 -3.33 -7.24
C ASP A 64 -12.83 -2.23 -8.30
N LYS A 65 -13.77 -1.29 -8.21
CA LYS A 65 -13.88 -0.15 -9.15
C LYS A 65 -12.67 0.78 -9.08
N HIS A 66 -12.12 1.01 -7.89
CA HIS A 66 -10.94 1.87 -7.73
C HIS A 66 -9.71 1.15 -8.31
N LEU A 67 -9.57 -0.16 -8.06
CA LEU A 67 -8.49 -0.97 -8.62
C LEU A 67 -8.53 -1.03 -10.15
N GLU A 68 -9.72 -1.17 -10.76
CA GLU A 68 -9.90 -1.11 -12.21
C GLU A 68 -9.40 0.22 -12.77
N TYR A 69 -9.82 1.35 -12.18
CA TYR A 69 -9.36 2.67 -12.59
C TYR A 69 -7.83 2.82 -12.48
N GLU A 70 -7.23 2.35 -11.39
CA GLU A 70 -5.76 2.39 -11.20
C GLU A 70 -5.05 1.59 -12.31
N LYS A 71 -5.54 0.40 -12.67
CA LYS A 71 -5.00 -0.43 -13.75
C LYS A 71 -5.12 0.24 -15.11
N GLU A 72 -6.22 0.92 -15.40
CA GLU A 72 -6.44 1.65 -16.65
C GLU A 72 -5.59 2.91 -16.78
N SER A 73 -5.27 3.57 -15.66
CA SER A 73 -4.44 4.79 -15.62
C SER A 73 -2.98 4.57 -16.03
N GLY A 74 -2.51 3.31 -16.05
CA GLY A 74 -1.19 2.93 -16.55
C GLY A 74 -0.05 3.08 -15.53
N THR A 75 -0.32 3.48 -14.29
CA THR A 75 0.70 3.60 -13.22
C THR A 75 0.62 2.52 -12.16
N PHE A 76 -0.30 1.57 -12.30
CA PHE A 76 -0.47 0.47 -11.36
C PHE A 76 0.58 -0.63 -11.59
N GLU A 77 1.39 -0.89 -10.57
CA GLU A 77 2.33 -2.01 -10.51
C GLU A 77 2.36 -2.57 -9.08
N LEU A 78 2.26 -3.89 -8.95
CA LEU A 78 2.39 -4.56 -7.66
C LEU A 78 3.85 -4.53 -7.22
N THR A 79 4.07 -4.21 -5.95
CA THR A 79 5.39 -4.23 -5.34
C THR A 79 5.66 -5.58 -4.69
N GLU A 80 6.79 -6.18 -5.04
CA GLU A 80 7.35 -7.38 -4.42
C GLU A 80 8.64 -7.00 -3.67
N PHE A 81 8.97 -7.71 -2.59
CA PHE A 81 10.15 -7.50 -1.76
C PHE A 81 11.03 -8.74 -1.75
#